data_AF-A0A3Q9BLM5-F1
#
_entry.id   AF-A0A3Q9BLM5-F1
#
_cell.length_a   1.000
_cell.length_b   1.000
_cell.length_c   1.000
_cell.angle_alpha   90.00
_cell.angle_beta   90.00
_cell.angle_gamma   90.00
#
_symmetry.space_group_name_H-M   'P 1'
#
loop_
_entity.id
_entity.type
_entity.pdbx_description
1 polymer ?
#
loop_
_entity_poly.entity_id
_entity_poly.type
_entity_poly.pdbx_seq_one_letter_code
_entity_poly.pdbx_strand_id
1 'polypeptide(L)'
;MAKKMIVRATKEWKNDWPNNRPEIWFKLFRKAGENGTLEEVPNLCIKPLASWTTEVRWKKVDARSPEGVDYIYSVQEVDVKGNNYTPAGYTKFENGLSVINIYNPNPIAVSIQLDRSEELIESNLVAEEFDFELVDTADRLVVKGEKNGNGTVIFESIDFTELGIHEFSIVLIKKTNREIHKIFNVTVEVIYADGNLFATTSYIKPN
;
A
#
# COMPACT_ATOMS: atom_id res chain seq x y z
N MET A 1 40.54 12.23 26.21
CA MET A 1 39.07 12.20 26.05
C MET A 1 38.74 11.51 24.74
N ALA A 2 37.75 10.61 24.69
CA ALA A 2 37.31 9.99 23.45
C ALA A 2 36.78 11.06 22.48
N LYS A 3 37.19 11.02 21.21
CA LYS A 3 36.71 11.93 20.17
C LYS A 3 35.21 11.75 20.01
N LYS A 4 34.44 12.84 20.07
CA LYS A 4 32.98 12.83 19.91
C LYS A 4 32.59 13.34 18.53
N MET A 5 31.48 12.84 17.99
CA MET A 5 30.95 13.25 16.69
C MET A 5 29.42 13.36 16.68
N ILE A 6 28.89 13.83 15.56
CA ILE A 6 27.46 13.80 15.22
C ILE A 6 27.26 12.71 14.18
N VAL A 7 26.33 11.79 14.45
CA VAL A 7 25.90 10.77 13.49
C VAL A 7 24.54 11.18 12.94
N ARG A 8 24.38 11.15 11.62
CA ARG A 8 23.14 11.47 10.91
C ARG A 8 22.65 10.21 10.20
N ALA A 9 21.36 9.92 10.32
CA ALA A 9 20.72 8.84 9.57
C ALA A 9 19.54 9.39 8.77
N THR A 10 19.31 8.82 7.59
CA THR A 10 18.30 9.28 6.63
C THR A 10 17.23 8.24 6.40
N LYS A 11 16.01 8.73 6.14
CA LYS A 11 14.85 7.95 5.77
C LYS A 11 14.34 8.38 4.42
N GLU A 12 14.16 7.42 3.53
CA GLU A 12 13.48 7.59 2.25
C GLU A 12 12.20 6.75 2.22
N TRP A 13 11.14 7.31 1.66
CA TRP A 13 9.89 6.62 1.37
C TRP A 13 9.73 6.62 -0.16
N LYS A 14 9.49 5.44 -0.76
CA LYS A 14 9.32 5.26 -2.21
C LYS A 14 7.94 4.67 -2.48
N ASN A 15 7.35 5.08 -3.61
CA ASN A 15 6.01 4.69 -4.05
C ASN A 15 4.92 4.97 -3.00
N ASP A 16 5.15 5.88 -2.08
CA ASP A 16 4.39 6.02 -0.84
C ASP A 16 3.06 6.75 -1.00
N TRP A 17 2.57 6.96 -2.23
CA TRP A 17 1.24 7.50 -2.52
C TRP A 17 0.17 6.64 -1.80
N PRO A 18 -0.62 7.22 -0.89
CA PRO A 18 -1.13 8.59 -0.85
C PRO A 18 -0.41 9.47 0.20
N ASN A 19 0.87 9.19 0.48
CA ASN A 19 1.70 9.67 1.59
C ASN A 19 1.33 9.11 2.97
N ASN A 20 0.97 7.84 3.05
CA ASN A 20 0.71 7.19 4.33
C ASN A 20 2.02 6.73 4.99
N ARG A 21 2.70 7.65 5.67
CA ARG A 21 3.96 7.39 6.38
C ARG A 21 3.68 7.21 7.88
N PRO A 22 3.65 5.98 8.39
CA PRO A 22 3.49 5.76 9.83
C PRO A 22 4.70 6.29 10.60
N GLU A 23 4.47 6.63 11.86
CA GLU A 23 5.55 6.98 12.77
C GLU A 23 6.43 5.75 13.03
N ILE A 24 7.73 5.92 12.82
CA ILE A 24 8.75 4.89 13.06
C ILE A 24 9.86 5.49 13.92
N TRP A 25 10.73 4.63 14.45
CA TRP A 25 11.89 5.06 15.22
C TRP A 25 13.17 4.50 14.62
N PHE A 26 14.25 5.24 14.78
CA PHE A 26 15.59 4.76 14.47
C PHE A 26 16.34 4.43 15.76
N LYS A 27 16.94 3.24 15.79
CA LYS A 27 17.92 2.80 16.80
C LYS A 27 19.31 2.75 16.17
N LEU A 28 20.28 3.34 16.86
CA LEU A 28 21.65 3.44 16.36
C LEU A 28 22.50 2.26 16.83
N PHE A 29 23.23 1.67 15.89
CA PHE A 29 24.18 0.59 16.10
C PHE A 29 25.58 1.01 15.65
N ARG A 30 26.60 0.35 16.18
CA ARG A 30 28.00 0.54 15.80
C ARG A 30 28.77 -0.76 15.79
N LYS A 31 29.85 -0.83 15.02
CA LYS A 31 30.88 -1.88 15.11
C LYS A 31 32.27 -1.25 15.03
N ALA A 32 33.24 -1.81 15.75
CA ALA A 32 34.63 -1.31 15.72
C ALA A 32 35.36 -1.85 14.48
N GLY A 33 35.51 -1.01 13.45
CA GLY A 33 36.04 -1.44 12.15
C GLY A 33 35.16 -2.49 11.43
N GLU A 34 35.64 -3.00 10.30
CA GLU A 34 34.82 -3.89 9.45
C GLU A 34 34.54 -5.26 10.08
N ASN A 35 35.49 -5.76 10.87
CA ASN A 35 35.44 -7.08 11.50
C ASN A 35 34.88 -7.04 12.93
N GLY A 36 34.48 -5.87 13.42
CA GLY A 36 33.91 -5.72 14.76
C GLY A 36 32.51 -6.33 14.87
N THR A 37 32.12 -6.69 16.08
CA THR A 37 30.74 -7.10 16.39
C THR A 37 29.81 -5.89 16.37
N LEU A 38 28.65 -6.04 15.73
CA LEU A 38 27.61 -5.02 15.75
C LEU A 38 26.95 -4.98 17.13
N GLU A 39 26.93 -3.81 17.75
CA GLU A 39 26.30 -3.56 19.04
C GLU A 39 25.40 -2.32 19.00
N GLU A 40 24.37 -2.31 19.84
CA GLU A 40 23.59 -1.11 20.09
C GLU A 40 24.48 -0.06 20.77
N VAL A 41 24.34 1.21 20.40
CA VAL A 41 25.08 2.28 21.06
C VAL A 41 24.47 2.53 22.44
N PRO A 42 25.22 2.31 23.54
CA PRO A 42 24.66 2.35 24.89
C PRO A 42 24.23 3.77 25.28
N ASN A 43 23.19 3.85 26.13
CA ASN A 43 22.65 5.09 26.69
C ASN A 43 22.14 6.11 25.64
N LEU A 44 21.82 5.68 24.43
CA LEU A 44 21.16 6.51 23.44
C LEU A 44 19.69 6.16 23.33
N CYS A 45 18.83 7.17 23.45
CA CYS A 45 17.42 7.02 23.11
C CYS A 45 17.27 6.80 21.60
N ILE A 46 16.32 5.95 21.22
CA ILE A 46 15.79 5.87 19.86
C ILE A 46 15.23 7.24 19.44
N LYS A 47 15.23 7.52 18.14
CA LYS A 47 14.75 8.79 17.58
C LYS A 47 13.47 8.59 16.79
N PRO A 48 12.37 9.28 17.13
CA PRO A 48 11.14 9.21 16.33
C PRO A 48 11.37 9.90 14.98
N LEU A 49 10.76 9.33 13.94
CA LEU A 49 10.54 9.94 12.65
C LEU A 49 9.03 10.02 12.45
N ALA A 50 8.46 11.17 12.80
CA ALA A 50 7.07 11.48 12.48
C ALA A 50 6.87 11.50 10.96
N SER A 51 5.62 11.36 10.51
CA SER A 51 5.22 11.57 9.11
C SER A 51 5.92 12.83 8.58
N TRP A 52 6.68 12.71 7.48
CA TRP A 52 7.54 13.76 6.86
C TRP A 52 8.96 13.96 7.40
N THR A 53 9.33 13.42 8.56
CA THR A 53 10.72 13.49 9.03
C THR A 53 11.58 12.50 8.23
N THR A 54 12.63 12.99 7.58
CA THR A 54 13.53 12.18 6.75
C THR A 54 14.97 12.10 7.29
N GLU A 55 15.26 12.76 8.40
CA GLU A 55 16.60 12.74 9.01
C GLU A 55 16.51 12.82 10.53
N VAL A 56 17.36 12.06 11.21
CA VAL A 56 17.62 12.19 12.66
C VAL A 56 19.10 12.30 12.95
N ARG A 57 19.43 12.91 14.11
CA ARG A 57 20.81 13.14 14.54
C ARG A 57 21.04 12.69 15.97
N TRP A 58 22.14 11.97 16.18
CA TRP A 58 22.71 11.73 17.50
C TRP A 58 23.94 12.59 17.67
N LYS A 59 24.00 13.34 18.78
CA LYS A 59 25.12 14.22 19.11
C LYS A 59 25.99 13.57 20.19
N LYS A 60 27.27 13.93 20.21
CA LYS A 60 28.25 13.50 21.22
C LYS A 60 28.44 11.97 21.29
N VAL A 61 28.36 11.30 20.14
CA VAL A 61 28.62 9.86 20.02
C VAL A 61 30.12 9.60 19.88
N ASP A 62 30.64 8.51 20.44
CA ASP A 62 32.07 8.18 20.35
C ASP A 62 32.49 7.89 18.92
N ALA A 63 33.54 8.54 18.42
CA ALA A 63 34.05 8.26 17.08
C ALA A 63 34.87 6.95 17.04
N ARG A 64 35.41 6.51 18.19
CA ARG A 64 36.34 5.39 18.31
C ARG A 64 36.03 4.51 19.50
N SER A 65 36.38 3.23 19.39
CA SER A 65 36.39 2.28 20.51
C SER A 65 37.49 2.62 21.53
N PRO A 66 37.46 2.02 22.73
CA PRO A 66 38.53 2.17 23.73
C PRO A 66 39.92 1.79 23.19
N GLU A 67 39.99 0.86 22.23
CA GLU A 67 41.20 0.39 21.56
C GLU A 67 41.66 1.34 20.44
N GLY A 68 40.93 2.41 20.18
CA GLY A 68 41.28 3.45 19.20
C GLY A 68 40.85 3.14 17.76
N VAL A 69 40.05 2.10 17.54
CA VAL A 69 39.49 1.75 16.22
C VAL A 69 38.28 2.63 15.91
N ASP A 70 38.19 3.17 14.70
CA ASP A 70 37.04 3.98 14.29
C ASP A 70 35.75 3.13 14.27
N TYR A 71 34.67 3.68 14.81
CA TYR A 71 33.36 3.05 14.76
C TYR A 71 32.72 3.24 13.38
N ILE A 72 32.18 2.15 12.84
CA ILE A 72 31.29 2.15 11.69
C ILE A 72 29.86 2.10 12.23
N TYR A 73 29.07 3.11 11.88
CA TYR A 73 27.69 3.25 12.36
C TYR A 73 26.68 2.71 11.36
N SER A 74 25.62 2.13 11.88
CA SER A 74 24.42 1.78 11.12
C SER A 74 23.16 2.07 11.92
N VAL A 75 22.02 2.05 11.25
CA VAL A 75 20.73 2.32 11.86
C VAL A 75 19.77 1.17 11.56
N GLN A 76 18.90 0.87 12.51
CA GLN A 76 17.74 0.00 12.32
C GLN A 76 16.45 0.78 12.55
N GLU A 77 15.45 0.54 11.72
CA GLU A 77 14.08 0.98 11.92
C GLU A 77 13.37 0.05 12.90
N VAL A 78 12.79 0.65 13.94
CA VAL A 78 12.19 -0.03 15.08
C VAL A 78 10.86 0.61 15.46
N ASP A 79 10.06 -0.12 16.25
CA ASP A 79 8.87 0.42 16.89
C ASP A 79 9.24 1.32 18.09
N VAL A 80 8.24 1.92 18.73
CA VAL A 80 8.40 2.75 19.93
C VAL A 80 9.07 2.03 21.12
N LYS A 81 9.07 0.69 21.11
CA LYS A 81 9.69 -0.16 22.15
C LYS A 81 11.12 -0.58 21.77
N GLY A 82 11.58 -0.25 20.56
CA GLY A 82 12.90 -0.60 20.06
C GLY A 82 12.99 -2.00 19.44
N ASN A 83 11.86 -2.66 19.16
CA ASN A 83 11.83 -3.93 18.43
C ASN A 83 11.92 -3.69 16.92
N ASN A 84 12.54 -4.61 16.19
CA ASN A 84 12.56 -4.55 14.73
C ASN A 84 11.13 -4.40 14.17
N TYR A 85 10.93 -3.38 13.36
CA TYR A 85 9.62 -3.04 12.83
C TYR A 85 9.71 -2.70 11.34
N THR A 86 8.67 -3.12 10.61
CA THR A 86 8.42 -2.72 9.23
C THR A 86 6.93 -2.34 9.15
N PRO A 87 6.61 -1.13 8.71
CA PRO A 87 5.23 -0.73 8.43
C PRO A 87 4.46 -1.69 7.52
N ALA A 88 3.16 -1.87 7.79
CA ALA A 88 2.29 -2.70 6.96
C ALA A 88 2.20 -2.16 5.52
N GLY A 89 2.31 -3.05 4.54
CA GLY A 89 2.36 -2.68 3.12
C GLY A 89 3.69 -2.08 2.67
N TYR A 90 4.74 -2.07 3.50
CA TYR A 90 6.07 -1.63 3.12
C TYR A 90 7.08 -2.77 3.12
N THR A 91 8.03 -2.68 2.19
CA THR A 91 9.29 -3.44 2.22
C THR A 91 10.40 -2.52 2.70
N LYS A 92 11.16 -2.96 3.71
CA LYS A 92 12.24 -2.19 4.34
C LYS A 92 13.61 -2.62 3.85
N PHE A 93 14.47 -1.64 3.55
CA PHE A 93 15.89 -1.83 3.25
C PHE A 93 16.73 -0.93 4.15
N GLU A 94 17.73 -1.51 4.81
CA GLU A 94 18.65 -0.81 5.71
C GLU A 94 20.08 -0.97 5.17
N ASN A 95 20.77 0.14 4.93
CA ASN A 95 22.16 0.13 4.47
C ASN A 95 22.96 1.24 5.19
N GLY A 96 23.79 0.83 6.15
CA GLY A 96 24.53 1.76 6.99
C GLY A 96 23.59 2.72 7.71
N LEU A 97 23.70 4.01 7.41
CA LEU A 97 22.91 5.09 8.01
C LEU A 97 21.69 5.51 7.17
N SER A 98 21.33 4.74 6.15
CA SER A 98 20.16 5.00 5.31
C SER A 98 19.13 3.88 5.44
N VAL A 99 17.86 4.25 5.59
CA VAL A 99 16.71 3.34 5.54
C VAL A 99 15.78 3.77 4.42
N ILE A 100 15.36 2.81 3.60
CA ILE A 100 14.38 3.02 2.52
C ILE A 100 13.18 2.12 2.81
N ASN A 101 11.97 2.70 2.87
CA ASN A 101 10.73 1.93 2.79
C ASN A 101 10.11 2.11 1.41
N ILE A 102 9.78 1.00 0.77
CA ILE A 102 9.08 0.97 -0.52
C ILE A 102 7.65 0.48 -0.28
N TYR A 103 6.65 1.28 -0.64
CA TYR A 103 5.25 0.92 -0.50
C TYR A 103 4.85 -0.10 -1.57
N ASN A 104 4.49 -1.30 -1.12
CA ASN A 104 4.10 -2.47 -1.90
C ASN A 104 2.97 -3.21 -1.12
N PRO A 105 1.72 -2.72 -1.14
CA PRO A 105 0.63 -3.34 -0.39
C PRO A 105 0.26 -4.71 -0.98
N ASN A 106 -0.27 -5.61 -0.15
CA ASN A 106 -0.94 -6.80 -0.65
C ASN A 106 -2.19 -6.38 -1.43
N PRO A 107 -2.45 -6.96 -2.62
CA PRO A 107 -3.66 -6.64 -3.37
C PRO A 107 -4.93 -6.96 -2.57
N ILE A 108 -5.99 -6.18 -2.80
CA ILE A 108 -7.35 -6.50 -2.36
C ILE A 108 -8.16 -7.00 -3.56
N ALA A 109 -8.73 -8.20 -3.43
CA ALA A 109 -9.62 -8.77 -4.43
C ALA A 109 -11.06 -8.22 -4.23
N VAL A 110 -11.63 -7.63 -5.26
CA VAL A 110 -12.97 -7.03 -5.24
C VAL A 110 -13.85 -7.70 -6.28
N SER A 111 -14.96 -8.31 -5.85
CA SER A 111 -16.00 -8.81 -6.75
C SER A 111 -17.10 -7.76 -6.90
N ILE A 112 -17.22 -7.21 -8.10
CA ILE A 112 -18.28 -6.28 -8.48
C ILE A 112 -19.58 -7.08 -8.70
N GLN A 113 -20.72 -6.54 -8.27
CA GLN A 113 -22.02 -7.22 -8.36
C GLN A 113 -23.16 -6.28 -8.73
N LEU A 114 -23.90 -6.59 -9.79
CA LEU A 114 -25.09 -5.84 -10.18
C LEU A 114 -26.34 -6.57 -9.66
N ASP A 115 -26.94 -6.03 -8.59
CA ASP A 115 -28.18 -6.56 -8.01
C ASP A 115 -29.43 -6.09 -8.76
N ARG A 116 -30.51 -6.87 -8.69
CA ARG A 116 -31.85 -6.50 -9.16
C ARG A 116 -32.41 -5.27 -8.43
N SER A 117 -32.04 -5.05 -7.16
CA SER A 117 -32.54 -3.92 -6.37
C SER A 117 -31.98 -2.55 -6.76
N GLU A 118 -30.93 -2.51 -7.60
CA GLU A 118 -30.33 -1.26 -8.07
C GLU A 118 -31.26 -0.43 -8.99
N GLU A 119 -32.50 -0.88 -9.30
CA GLU A 119 -33.43 -0.29 -10.29
C GLU A 119 -32.90 -0.30 -11.73
N LEU A 120 -31.81 -1.04 -11.96
CA LEU A 120 -31.03 -0.94 -13.20
C LEU A 120 -31.35 -2.04 -14.22
N ILE A 121 -31.97 -3.13 -13.78
CA ILE A 121 -32.45 -4.21 -14.63
C ILE A 121 -33.98 -4.13 -14.65
N GLU A 122 -34.62 -3.87 -15.81
CA GLU A 122 -36.06 -4.06 -15.93
C GLU A 122 -36.40 -5.48 -15.46
N SER A 123 -37.48 -5.68 -14.69
CA SER A 123 -37.84 -6.98 -14.11
C SER A 123 -37.90 -8.14 -15.12
N ASN A 124 -37.95 -7.83 -16.42
CA ASN A 124 -38.03 -8.75 -17.55
C ASN A 124 -36.70 -9.10 -18.23
N LEU A 125 -35.55 -8.52 -17.83
CA LEU A 125 -34.27 -8.91 -18.44
C LEU A 125 -33.87 -10.32 -17.97
N VAL A 126 -34.10 -11.29 -18.83
CA VAL A 126 -33.68 -12.68 -18.65
C VAL A 126 -32.17 -12.74 -18.85
N ALA A 127 -31.43 -13.38 -17.93
CA ALA A 127 -29.97 -13.60 -18.11
C ALA A 127 -29.63 -14.30 -19.43
N GLU A 128 -30.58 -15.06 -19.94
CA GLU A 128 -30.43 -15.86 -21.12
C GLU A 128 -30.31 -15.00 -22.38
N GLU A 129 -30.77 -13.75 -22.36
CA GLU A 129 -30.78 -12.84 -23.53
C GLU A 129 -29.56 -11.91 -23.61
N PHE A 130 -28.86 -11.69 -22.50
CA PHE A 130 -27.79 -10.69 -22.40
C PHE A 130 -26.47 -11.30 -21.94
N ASP A 131 -25.38 -10.80 -22.51
CA ASP A 131 -24.04 -10.92 -21.94
C ASP A 131 -23.73 -9.67 -21.11
N PHE A 132 -22.98 -9.87 -20.03
CA PHE A 132 -22.53 -8.82 -19.13
C PHE A 132 -21.02 -8.71 -19.21
N GLU A 133 -20.53 -7.52 -19.54
CA GLU A 133 -19.11 -7.25 -19.66
C GLU A 133 -18.76 -6.07 -18.76
N LEU A 134 -17.74 -6.21 -17.92
CA LEU A 134 -17.14 -5.08 -17.22
C LEU A 134 -15.99 -4.58 -18.09
N VAL A 135 -16.03 -3.31 -18.45
CA VAL A 135 -15.00 -2.65 -19.26
C VAL A 135 -14.36 -1.50 -18.48
N ASP A 136 -13.10 -1.19 -18.80
CA ASP A 136 -12.42 0.00 -18.27
C ASP A 136 -12.81 1.28 -19.02
N THR A 137 -12.22 2.41 -18.65
CA THR A 137 -12.47 3.73 -19.28
C THR A 137 -11.99 3.85 -20.73
N ALA A 138 -11.27 2.85 -21.24
CA ALA A 138 -10.88 2.73 -22.65
C ALA A 138 -11.72 1.69 -23.41
N ASP A 139 -12.88 1.31 -22.85
CA ASP A 139 -13.80 0.31 -23.38
C ASP A 139 -13.18 -1.08 -23.57
N ARG A 140 -12.10 -1.39 -22.83
CA ARG A 140 -11.45 -2.71 -22.89
C ARG A 140 -12.11 -3.66 -21.91
N LEU A 141 -12.45 -4.86 -22.37
CA LEU A 141 -12.98 -5.92 -21.52
C LEU A 141 -12.00 -6.25 -20.38
N VAL A 142 -12.49 -6.12 -19.15
CA VAL A 142 -11.80 -6.50 -17.92
C VAL A 142 -12.19 -7.91 -17.53
N VAL A 143 -13.49 -8.14 -17.28
CA VAL A 143 -14.05 -9.44 -16.89
C VAL A 143 -15.48 -9.57 -17.43
N LYS A 144 -15.94 -10.82 -17.59
CA LYS A 144 -17.35 -11.11 -17.90
C LYS A 144 -18.12 -11.37 -16.61
N GLY A 145 -19.41 -11.07 -16.65
CA GLY A 145 -20.34 -11.29 -15.54
C GLY A 145 -21.29 -12.45 -15.80
N GLU A 146 -21.61 -13.19 -14.75
CA GLU A 146 -22.59 -14.28 -14.79
C GLU A 146 -23.72 -14.03 -13.79
N LYS A 147 -24.95 -14.36 -14.19
CA LYS A 147 -26.11 -14.23 -13.30
C LYS A 147 -26.21 -15.44 -12.39
N ASN A 148 -26.27 -15.20 -11.07
CA ASN A 148 -26.50 -16.25 -10.09
C ASN A 148 -28.00 -16.64 -10.01
N GLY A 149 -28.33 -17.67 -9.22
CA GLY A 149 -29.71 -18.14 -9.05
C GLY A 149 -30.69 -17.10 -8.45
N ASN A 150 -30.17 -16.10 -7.74
CA ASN A 150 -30.97 -15.00 -7.18
C ASN A 150 -31.17 -13.86 -8.18
N GLY A 151 -30.43 -13.90 -9.28
CA GLY A 151 -30.52 -12.96 -10.38
C GLY A 151 -29.61 -11.75 -10.29
N THR A 152 -28.67 -11.75 -9.35
CA THR A 152 -27.54 -10.81 -9.29
C THR A 152 -26.51 -11.23 -10.32
N VAL A 153 -25.96 -10.27 -11.07
CA VAL A 153 -24.80 -10.52 -11.94
C VAL A 153 -23.55 -10.36 -11.10
N ILE A 154 -22.71 -11.39 -11.07
CA ILE A 154 -21.44 -11.43 -10.35
C ILE A 154 -20.30 -11.44 -11.36
N PHE A 155 -19.33 -10.57 -11.14
CA PHE A 155 -18.09 -10.55 -11.90
C PHE A 155 -16.96 -11.23 -11.11
N GLU A 156 -16.03 -11.85 -11.83
CA GLU A 156 -14.79 -12.35 -11.23
C GLU A 156 -14.07 -11.23 -10.47
N SER A 157 -13.37 -11.61 -9.41
CA SER A 157 -12.68 -10.63 -8.56
C SER A 157 -11.52 -9.98 -9.30
N ILE A 158 -11.40 -8.67 -9.14
CA ILE A 158 -10.30 -7.86 -9.66
C ILE A 158 -9.39 -7.49 -8.49
N ASP A 159 -8.09 -7.68 -8.67
CA ASP A 159 -7.09 -7.30 -7.68
C ASP A 159 -6.73 -5.82 -7.81
N PHE A 160 -6.80 -5.09 -6.70
CA PHE A 160 -6.40 -3.69 -6.61
C PHE A 160 -5.21 -3.53 -5.69
N THR A 161 -4.18 -2.84 -6.17
CA THR A 161 -2.99 -2.43 -5.40
C THR A 161 -2.84 -0.90 -5.31
N GLU A 162 -3.52 -0.18 -6.20
CA GLU A 162 -3.47 1.27 -6.31
C GLU A 162 -4.64 1.91 -5.57
N LEU A 163 -4.35 2.95 -4.77
CA LEU A 163 -5.37 3.71 -4.06
C LEU A 163 -6.06 4.72 -4.96
N GLY A 164 -7.26 5.11 -4.57
CA GLY A 164 -8.08 6.10 -5.27
C GLY A 164 -9.29 5.47 -5.92
N ILE A 165 -9.92 6.25 -6.80
CA ILE A 165 -11.14 5.86 -7.50
C ILE A 165 -10.76 5.22 -8.82
N HIS A 166 -11.21 3.98 -9.01
CA HIS A 166 -11.10 3.23 -10.26
C HIS A 166 -12.47 3.18 -10.93
N GLU A 167 -12.54 3.65 -12.17
CA GLU A 167 -13.79 3.75 -12.93
C GLU A 167 -13.92 2.63 -13.95
N PHE A 168 -15.11 2.02 -14.00
CA PHE A 168 -15.47 0.99 -14.96
C PHE A 168 -16.90 1.20 -15.46
N SER A 169 -17.25 0.45 -16.50
CA SER A 169 -18.61 0.35 -17.02
C SER A 169 -19.06 -1.09 -17.11
N ILE A 170 -20.25 -1.39 -16.61
CA ILE A 170 -20.94 -2.66 -16.89
C ILE A 170 -21.78 -2.46 -18.15
N VAL A 171 -21.46 -3.20 -19.21
CA VAL A 171 -22.13 -3.17 -20.51
C VAL A 171 -23.03 -4.39 -20.65
N LEU A 172 -24.31 -4.14 -20.92
CA LEU A 172 -25.31 -5.18 -21.22
C LEU A 172 -25.43 -5.30 -22.73
N ILE A 173 -25.09 -6.47 -23.26
CA ILE A 173 -25.02 -6.72 -24.69
C ILE A 173 -26.05 -7.79 -25.07
N LYS A 174 -26.93 -7.49 -26.02
CA LYS A 174 -27.88 -8.49 -26.54
C LYS A 174 -27.12 -9.63 -27.22
N LYS A 175 -27.41 -10.88 -26.86
CA LYS A 175 -26.77 -12.05 -27.51
C LYS A 175 -27.16 -12.21 -28.98
N THR A 176 -28.35 -11.75 -29.37
CA THR A 176 -28.91 -11.94 -30.72
C THR A 176 -28.18 -11.14 -31.80
N ASN A 177 -27.83 -9.89 -31.51
CA ASN A 177 -27.26 -8.97 -32.49
C ASN A 177 -26.04 -8.17 -31.97
N ARG A 178 -25.57 -8.45 -30.75
CA ARG A 178 -24.44 -7.77 -30.11
C ARG A 178 -24.63 -6.26 -29.90
N GLU A 179 -25.86 -5.75 -29.98
CA GLU A 179 -26.14 -4.35 -29.65
C GLU A 179 -25.99 -4.12 -28.14
N ILE A 180 -25.38 -2.98 -27.80
CA ILE A 180 -25.38 -2.46 -26.43
C ILE A 180 -26.81 -2.05 -26.09
N HIS A 181 -27.35 -2.65 -25.03
CA HIS A 181 -28.68 -2.33 -24.51
C HIS A 181 -28.61 -1.26 -23.42
N LYS A 182 -27.66 -1.38 -22.50
CA LYS A 182 -27.50 -0.45 -21.37
C LYS A 182 -26.07 -0.45 -20.85
N ILE A 183 -25.67 0.66 -20.25
CA ILE A 183 -24.38 0.84 -19.60
C ILE A 183 -24.62 1.34 -18.17
N PHE A 184 -23.84 0.81 -17.22
CA PHE A 184 -23.81 1.28 -15.83
C PHE A 184 -22.40 1.67 -15.45
N ASN A 185 -22.24 2.90 -14.96
CA ASN A 185 -20.95 3.35 -14.45
C ASN A 185 -20.79 2.82 -13.03
N VAL A 186 -19.64 2.20 -12.76
CA VAL A 186 -19.26 1.70 -11.44
C VAL A 186 -17.91 2.26 -11.07
N THR A 187 -17.80 2.71 -9.83
CA THR A 187 -16.54 3.16 -9.24
C THR A 187 -16.14 2.23 -8.11
N VAL A 188 -14.87 1.88 -8.05
CA VAL A 188 -14.25 1.21 -6.90
C VAL A 188 -13.31 2.20 -6.23
N GLU A 189 -13.66 2.65 -5.03
CA GLU A 189 -12.77 3.48 -4.22
C GLU A 189 -11.91 2.58 -3.33
N VAL A 190 -10.59 2.60 -3.55
CA VAL A 190 -9.62 1.86 -2.76
C VAL A 190 -8.92 2.82 -1.81
N ILE A 191 -9.07 2.58 -0.51
CA ILE A 191 -8.45 3.37 0.56
C ILE A 191 -7.51 2.48 1.39
N TYR A 192 -6.61 3.14 2.12
CA TYR A 192 -5.82 2.48 3.15
C TYR A 192 -6.32 2.94 4.52
N ALA A 193 -6.77 2.00 5.34
CA ALA A 193 -7.18 2.24 6.73
C ALA A 193 -6.66 1.08 7.60
N ASP A 194 -6.39 1.32 8.88
CA ASP A 194 -6.08 0.26 9.86
C ASP A 194 -5.04 -0.79 9.41
N GLY A 195 -4.04 -0.38 8.63
CA GLY A 195 -2.97 -1.26 8.17
C GLY A 195 -3.27 -2.10 6.93
N ASN A 196 -4.47 -1.97 6.32
CA ASN A 196 -4.93 -2.78 5.20
C ASN A 196 -5.57 -1.93 4.10
N LEU A 197 -5.67 -2.49 2.90
CA LEU A 197 -6.51 -1.95 1.84
C LEU A 197 -7.98 -2.25 2.12
N PHE A 198 -8.84 -1.29 1.85
CA PHE A 198 -10.29 -1.41 1.84
C PHE A 198 -10.81 -0.91 0.51
N ALA A 199 -11.83 -1.56 -0.04
CA ALA A 199 -12.45 -1.16 -1.28
C ALA A 199 -13.95 -1.02 -1.12
N THR A 200 -14.52 0.06 -1.64
CA THR A 200 -15.97 0.30 -1.67
C THR A 200 -16.41 0.45 -3.11
N THR A 201 -17.44 -0.31 -3.50
CA THR A 201 -18.06 -0.19 -4.82
C THR A 201 -19.23 0.78 -4.77
N SER A 202 -19.43 1.58 -5.82
CA SER A 202 -20.57 2.48 -5.95
C SER A 202 -21.04 2.54 -7.40
N TYR A 203 -22.35 2.60 -7.60
CA TYR A 203 -22.98 2.66 -8.92
C TYR A 203 -23.55 4.05 -9.14
N ILE A 204 -23.16 4.69 -10.24
CA ILE A 204 -23.68 6.02 -10.58
C ILE A 204 -24.97 5.81 -11.37
N LYS A 205 -26.09 6.27 -10.82
CA LYS A 205 -27.38 6.24 -11.53
C LYS A 205 -27.27 7.03 -12.84
N PRO A 206 -27.69 6.48 -13.98
CA PRO A 206 -27.78 7.27 -15.21
C PRO A 206 -28.80 8.40 -15.01
N ASN A 207 -28.40 9.62 -15.40
CA ASN A 207 -29.28 10.79 -15.44
C ASN A 207 -30.41 10.64 -16.45
#